data_AF-A0A7J4LN79-F1
#
_entry.id   AF-A0A7J4LN79-F1
#
_cell.length_a   1.000
_cell.length_b   1.000
_cell.length_c   1.000
_cell.angle_alpha   90.00
_cell.angle_beta   90.00
_cell.angle_gamma   90.00
#
_symmetry.space_group_name_H-M   'P 1'
#
loop_
_entity.id
_entity.type
_entity.pdbx_description
1 polymer ?
#
loop_
_entity_poly.entity_id
_entity_poly.type
_entity_poly.pdbx_seq_one_letter_code
_entity_poly.pdbx_strand_id
1 'polypeptide(L)'
;PLPAQRKSEIAGKEMASESEEVAHEMSGKMLAQMSAHLNLEPKRLAGLDFGRYIGPFWRCRTWIVPEWYPIFDVPDITFRVTQDVDGDGDEEVIYSESFFDVRWNSGPIPDVKLEASQIALAGVACETPDDIPCENVPAILFVGLMPLVNPAIPYHDAASGYARRPNRPHASGNIAPIPTDFPPPPSPPILAQTPYTGTLQLYGCNNIDDADYYRLTYSFNGGATVPFTGLTWPLYRVVGGALQTQWTAPDANGWYPIIPDSDGWFPSHLLLNWPTGGFQNGLYETKLELGNAAKAVIDSSAPVGFRIDNSYPAAQFTGVRWRKVGDVWHDMNPYFCPVIRRPVSGGVPADIEIEVSILASASHLRSTELNSRGCSGTTPTRITALNTAQHWHTSAADNTFISTAVFSLPGTAPQGAYGFDIHAVGRAFNPAGGDGGFEADWYYDPDKYRYVWPSISIAVVNL
;
A
#
# COMPACT_ATOMS: atom_id res chain seq x y z
N PRO A 1 20.62 -36.13 44.54
CA PRO A 1 21.91 -35.55 44.12
C PRO A 1 22.33 -36.12 42.74
N LEU A 2 22.23 -35.30 41.69
CA LEU A 2 22.66 -35.67 40.34
C LEU A 2 24.20 -35.68 40.24
N PRO A 3 24.81 -36.56 39.42
CA PRO A 3 26.27 -36.71 39.34
C PRO A 3 26.97 -35.47 38.77
N ALA A 4 28.18 -35.20 39.26
CA ALA A 4 29.01 -34.03 38.94
C ALA A 4 29.45 -33.91 37.46
N GLN A 5 29.14 -34.87 36.60
CA GLN A 5 29.50 -34.86 35.17
C GLN A 5 28.57 -34.04 34.27
N ARG A 6 27.45 -33.50 34.75
CA ARG A 6 26.53 -32.66 33.96
C ARG A 6 26.54 -31.16 34.31
N LYS A 7 27.55 -30.69 35.03
CA LYS A 7 27.72 -29.25 35.32
C LYS A 7 28.84 -28.57 34.50
N SER A 8 29.57 -29.31 33.66
CA SER A 8 30.64 -28.75 32.80
C SER A 8 30.27 -28.63 31.31
N GLU A 9 29.05 -28.98 30.89
CA GLU A 9 28.62 -28.85 29.48
C GLU A 9 27.76 -27.60 29.20
N ILE A 10 27.52 -26.74 30.19
CA ILE A 10 26.74 -25.49 30.01
C ILE A 10 27.62 -24.23 30.17
N ALA A 11 28.94 -24.37 30.27
CA ALA A 11 29.85 -23.22 30.38
C ALA A 11 30.94 -23.26 29.31
N GLY A 12 30.68 -22.56 28.20
CA GLY A 12 31.67 -21.96 27.32
C GLY A 12 32.48 -22.89 26.41
N LYS A 13 32.12 -22.94 25.13
CA LYS A 13 33.07 -23.06 24.00
C LYS A 13 32.38 -22.67 22.67
N GLU A 14 32.95 -21.62 22.05
CA GLU A 14 33.04 -21.33 20.60
C GLU A 14 31.77 -21.37 19.72
N MET A 15 31.08 -20.23 19.60
CA MET A 15 30.19 -19.92 18.45
C MET A 15 30.86 -19.03 17.38
N ALA A 16 32.16 -18.73 17.50
CA ALA A 16 32.86 -17.84 16.56
C ALA A 16 33.53 -18.58 15.40
N SER A 17 33.89 -19.86 15.54
CA SER A 17 34.60 -20.62 14.50
C SER A 17 33.67 -21.24 13.45
N GLU A 18 32.43 -21.58 13.81
CA GLU A 18 31.48 -22.21 12.86
C GLU A 18 30.96 -21.21 11.82
N SER A 19 30.91 -19.91 12.12
CA SER A 19 30.45 -18.89 11.16
C SER A 19 31.49 -18.56 10.08
N GLU A 20 32.78 -18.60 10.41
CA GLU A 20 33.87 -18.45 9.43
C GLU A 20 33.98 -19.68 8.52
N GLU A 21 33.79 -20.89 9.06
CA GLU A 21 33.88 -22.13 8.28
C GLU A 21 32.71 -22.25 7.29
N VAL A 22 31.49 -21.89 7.71
CA VAL A 22 30.30 -21.83 6.84
C VAL A 22 30.43 -20.75 5.76
N ALA A 23 30.96 -19.57 6.10
CA ALA A 23 31.22 -18.51 5.13
C ALA A 23 32.28 -18.92 4.09
N HIS A 24 33.32 -19.65 4.51
CA HIS A 24 34.37 -20.13 3.62
C HIS A 24 33.86 -21.25 2.69
N GLU A 25 32.97 -22.13 3.18
CA GLU A 25 32.36 -23.20 2.38
C GLU A 25 31.34 -22.67 1.37
N MET A 26 30.55 -21.66 1.75
CA MET A 26 29.62 -20.96 0.86
C MET A 26 30.35 -20.21 -0.27
N SER A 27 31.48 -19.57 0.03
CA SER A 27 32.32 -18.89 -0.96
C SER A 27 32.87 -19.86 -2.01
N GLY A 28 33.29 -21.06 -1.61
CA GLY A 28 33.78 -22.10 -2.51
C GLY A 28 32.71 -22.62 -3.49
N LYS A 29 31.49 -22.87 -3.01
CA LYS A 29 30.36 -23.33 -3.85
C LYS A 29 29.89 -22.25 -4.83
N MET A 30 29.90 -20.99 -4.42
CA MET A 30 29.52 -19.85 -5.26
C MET A 30 30.53 -19.56 -6.39
N LEU A 31 31.84 -19.69 -6.11
CA LEU A 31 32.89 -19.56 -7.11
C LEU A 31 32.82 -20.67 -8.18
N ALA A 32 32.48 -21.89 -7.78
CA ALA A 32 32.29 -23.01 -8.70
C ALA A 32 31.09 -22.79 -9.64
N GLN A 33 29.96 -22.29 -9.11
CA GLN A 33 28.79 -21.96 -9.91
C GLN A 33 29.04 -20.79 -10.87
N MET A 34 29.75 -19.74 -10.44
CA MET A 34 30.11 -18.62 -11.32
C MET A 34 31.10 -19.00 -12.41
N SER A 35 32.09 -19.85 -12.10
CA SER A 35 33.03 -20.40 -13.08
C SER A 35 32.29 -21.15 -14.19
N ALA A 36 31.30 -21.98 -13.80
CA ALA A 36 30.45 -22.71 -14.75
C ALA A 36 29.55 -21.79 -15.57
N HIS A 37 28.97 -20.74 -14.97
CA HIS A 37 28.04 -19.85 -15.65
C HIS A 37 28.73 -18.85 -16.59
N LEU A 38 29.93 -18.38 -16.23
CA LEU A 38 30.70 -17.41 -17.02
C LEU A 38 31.71 -18.07 -17.97
N ASN A 39 31.78 -19.40 -17.97
CA ASN A 39 32.72 -20.19 -18.77
C ASN A 39 34.19 -19.76 -18.58
N LEU A 40 34.54 -19.45 -17.33
CA LEU A 40 35.88 -19.01 -16.92
C LEU A 40 36.59 -20.12 -16.15
N GLU A 41 37.88 -20.34 -16.40
CA GLU A 41 38.67 -21.29 -15.60
C GLU A 41 38.67 -20.89 -14.11
N PRO A 42 38.44 -21.84 -13.17
CA PRO A 42 38.37 -21.58 -11.74
C PRO A 42 39.59 -20.83 -11.17
N LYS A 43 40.79 -21.10 -11.71
CA LYS A 43 42.03 -20.41 -11.31
C LYS A 43 42.02 -18.91 -11.60
N ARG A 44 41.23 -18.44 -12.58
CA ARG A 44 41.07 -17.00 -12.88
C ARG A 44 40.20 -16.27 -11.87
N LEU A 45 39.39 -17.00 -11.10
CA LEU A 45 38.54 -16.46 -10.04
C LEU A 45 39.18 -16.59 -8.65
N ALA A 46 40.35 -17.20 -8.53
CA ALA A 46 41.05 -17.42 -7.26
C ALA A 46 41.49 -16.12 -6.54
N GLY A 47 41.53 -14.99 -7.24
CA GLY A 47 41.76 -13.67 -6.65
C GLY A 47 40.48 -12.89 -6.31
N LEU A 48 39.30 -13.46 -6.59
CA LEU A 48 38.01 -12.82 -6.38
C LEU A 48 37.53 -13.10 -4.95
N ASP A 49 38.01 -12.28 -4.02
CA ASP A 49 37.61 -12.31 -2.61
C ASP A 49 36.38 -11.41 -2.42
N PHE A 50 35.20 -12.02 -2.19
CA PHE A 50 33.96 -11.27 -1.96
C PHE A 50 33.94 -10.49 -0.65
N GLY A 51 34.88 -10.76 0.26
CA GLY A 51 35.14 -9.99 1.48
C GLY A 51 36.11 -8.82 1.26
N ARG A 52 36.78 -8.72 0.11
CA ARG A 52 37.61 -7.57 -0.28
C ARG A 52 36.88 -6.66 -1.27
N TYR A 53 36.77 -5.40 -0.89
CA TYR A 53 36.08 -4.35 -1.65
C TYR A 53 36.76 -4.06 -3.00
N ILE A 54 36.02 -4.23 -4.10
CA ILE A 54 36.37 -3.66 -5.41
C ILE A 54 35.14 -2.92 -5.98
N GLY A 55 35.21 -1.58 -6.01
CA GLY A 55 34.33 -0.70 -6.79
C GLY A 55 33.18 0.00 -6.02
N PRO A 56 32.68 1.15 -6.54
CA PRO A 56 31.75 2.07 -5.85
C PRO A 56 30.26 1.68 -5.98
N PHE A 57 29.93 0.39 -6.09
CA PHE A 57 28.57 -0.06 -6.37
C PHE A 57 27.85 -0.61 -5.14
N TRP A 58 26.60 -0.17 -4.95
CA TRP A 58 25.63 -0.83 -4.06
C TRP A 58 25.53 -2.32 -4.41
N ARG A 59 25.83 -3.20 -3.44
CA ARG A 59 25.36 -4.59 -3.50
C ARG A 59 23.95 -4.64 -2.91
N CYS A 60 22.95 -4.20 -3.67
CA CYS A 60 21.58 -4.66 -3.47
C CYS A 60 21.48 -6.09 -4.00
N ARG A 61 21.86 -7.06 -3.19
CA ARG A 61 21.23 -8.38 -3.29
C ARG A 61 20.65 -8.68 -1.92
N THR A 62 19.32 -8.64 -1.86
CA THR A 62 18.60 -9.53 -0.95
C THR A 62 19.02 -10.94 -1.32
N TRP A 63 19.90 -11.53 -0.52
CA TRP A 63 19.97 -12.99 -0.47
C TRP A 63 18.86 -13.39 0.50
N ILE A 64 17.72 -13.82 -0.06
CA ILE A 64 16.75 -14.58 0.72
C ILE A 64 17.43 -15.91 0.98
N VAL A 65 18.05 -16.06 2.14
CA VAL A 65 18.42 -17.36 2.69
C VAL A 65 17.31 -17.65 3.70
N PRO A 66 16.50 -18.71 3.53
CA PRO A 66 15.51 -19.05 4.53
C PRO A 66 16.24 -19.42 5.82
N GLU A 67 16.17 -18.52 6.81
CA GLU A 67 16.54 -18.80 8.19
C GLU A 67 15.25 -19.25 8.91
N TRP A 68 15.20 -20.52 9.27
CA TRP A 68 14.06 -21.11 9.95
C TRP A 68 14.10 -20.76 11.43
N TYR A 69 13.11 -20.01 11.92
CA TYR A 69 12.88 -19.82 13.35
C TYR A 69 11.53 -20.44 13.73
N PRO A 70 11.46 -21.30 14.77
CA PRO A 70 10.20 -21.88 15.19
C PRO A 70 9.38 -20.83 15.95
N ILE A 71 8.23 -20.47 15.39
CA ILE A 71 7.16 -19.74 16.09
C ILE A 71 6.20 -20.81 16.64
N PHE A 72 6.05 -20.82 17.96
CA PHE A 72 5.08 -21.65 18.67
C PHE A 72 3.87 -20.76 18.98
N ASP A 73 2.68 -21.20 18.55
CA ASP A 73 1.33 -20.70 18.93
C ASP A 73 0.86 -19.42 18.19
N VAL A 74 -0.34 -19.19 17.60
CA VAL A 74 -1.75 -19.72 17.52
C VAL A 74 -2.47 -18.94 16.32
N PRO A 75 -3.79 -19.03 15.94
CA PRO A 75 -4.88 -20.04 15.96
C PRO A 75 -5.58 -20.36 14.61
N ASP A 76 -6.40 -21.43 14.68
CA ASP A 76 -7.23 -22.12 13.69
C ASP A 76 -8.56 -21.44 13.24
N ILE A 77 -8.93 -21.59 11.95
CA ILE A 77 -10.34 -21.58 11.46
C ILE A 77 -10.49 -22.63 10.34
N THR A 78 -11.56 -23.45 10.38
CA THR A 78 -11.99 -24.36 9.28
C THR A 78 -13.45 -24.10 8.89
N PHE A 79 -13.80 -24.33 7.62
CA PHE A 79 -15.18 -24.27 7.11
C PHE A 79 -15.49 -25.39 6.08
N ARG A 80 -16.78 -25.72 5.93
CA ARG A 80 -17.35 -26.78 5.06
C ARG A 80 -18.37 -26.16 4.10
N VAL A 81 -18.47 -26.64 2.86
CA VAL A 81 -19.50 -26.21 1.90
C VAL A 81 -20.35 -27.41 1.46
N THR A 82 -21.66 -27.27 1.58
CA THR A 82 -22.68 -28.21 1.10
C THR A 82 -23.53 -27.54 0.02
N GLN A 83 -24.00 -28.32 -0.95
CA GLN A 83 -24.89 -27.89 -2.02
C GLN A 83 -25.66 -29.13 -2.53
N ASP A 84 -26.97 -28.99 -2.69
CA ASP A 84 -27.82 -29.95 -3.41
C ASP A 84 -27.49 -29.86 -4.91
N VAL A 85 -26.78 -30.87 -5.43
CA VAL A 85 -26.23 -30.85 -6.79
C VAL A 85 -27.12 -31.55 -7.82
N ASP A 86 -28.06 -32.37 -7.39
CA ASP A 86 -28.94 -33.12 -8.29
C ASP A 86 -30.44 -32.79 -8.15
N GLY A 87 -30.78 -31.87 -7.24
CA GLY A 87 -32.10 -31.27 -7.09
C GLY A 87 -33.11 -32.21 -6.44
N ASP A 88 -32.65 -33.19 -5.67
CA ASP A 88 -33.50 -34.15 -4.97
C ASP A 88 -33.96 -33.66 -3.58
N GLY A 89 -33.40 -32.54 -3.10
CA GLY A 89 -33.72 -31.90 -1.84
C GLY A 89 -32.83 -32.31 -0.67
N ASP A 90 -31.86 -33.21 -0.87
CA ASP A 90 -30.80 -33.51 0.08
C ASP A 90 -29.55 -32.66 -0.25
N GLU A 91 -28.82 -32.21 0.78
CA GLU A 91 -27.58 -31.43 0.56
C GLU A 91 -26.34 -32.33 0.50
N GLU A 92 -25.65 -32.36 -0.65
CA GLU A 92 -24.36 -33.04 -0.78
C GLU A 92 -23.20 -32.15 -0.30
N VAL A 93 -22.18 -32.79 0.27
CA VAL A 93 -20.93 -32.08 0.58
C VAL A 93 -20.11 -31.91 -0.69
N ILE A 94 -20.18 -30.71 -1.29
CA ILE A 94 -19.36 -30.35 -2.46
C ILE A 94 -17.94 -29.91 -2.07
N TYR A 95 -17.75 -29.52 -0.81
CA TYR A 95 -16.44 -29.24 -0.23
C TYR A 95 -16.42 -29.76 1.21
N SER A 96 -15.94 -30.99 1.37
CA SER A 96 -15.74 -31.62 2.67
C SER A 96 -14.33 -31.32 3.17
N GLU A 97 -14.15 -31.38 4.49
CA GLU A 97 -12.81 -31.46 5.06
C GLU A 97 -12.04 -32.63 4.40
N SER A 98 -11.00 -32.27 3.65
CA SER A 98 -10.00 -33.12 2.98
C SER A 98 -10.24 -33.52 1.51
N PHE A 99 -9.50 -32.84 0.62
CA PHE A 99 -8.47 -33.41 -0.26
C PHE A 99 -7.38 -32.36 -0.59
N PHE A 100 -6.87 -31.69 0.45
CA PHE A 100 -5.47 -31.27 0.40
C PHE A 100 -4.65 -32.51 0.76
N ASP A 101 -3.83 -32.99 -0.16
CA ASP A 101 -2.92 -34.15 0.01
C ASP A 101 -1.79 -33.92 1.04
N VAL A 102 -1.85 -32.83 1.80
CA VAL A 102 -0.84 -32.46 2.77
C VAL A 102 -1.56 -32.21 4.09
N ARG A 103 -1.44 -33.17 5.01
CA ARG A 103 -1.83 -32.91 6.39
C ARG A 103 -0.94 -31.75 6.87
N TRP A 104 -1.47 -30.85 7.70
CA TRP A 104 -0.65 -29.77 8.28
C TRP A 104 0.60 -30.29 9.01
N ASN A 105 0.60 -31.59 9.37
CA ASN A 105 1.69 -32.31 10.00
C ASN A 105 2.54 -33.20 9.06
N SER A 106 2.36 -33.18 7.74
CA SER A 106 3.07 -34.07 6.80
C SER A 106 4.42 -33.53 6.28
N GLY A 107 5.11 -32.69 7.06
CA GLY A 107 6.40 -32.10 6.67
C GLY A 107 6.24 -30.84 5.82
N PRO A 108 7.27 -30.39 5.09
CA PRO A 108 7.25 -29.14 4.35
C PRO A 108 6.12 -29.17 3.31
N ILE A 109 5.08 -28.39 3.56
CA ILE A 109 4.00 -28.16 2.60
C ILE A 109 4.58 -27.26 1.51
N PRO A 110 4.67 -27.71 0.25
CA PRO A 110 5.17 -26.88 -0.83
C PRO A 110 4.26 -25.67 -1.04
N ASP A 111 4.83 -24.56 -1.52
CA ASP A 111 4.08 -23.35 -1.86
C ASP A 111 2.86 -23.70 -2.74
N VAL A 112 1.66 -23.31 -2.30
CA VAL A 112 0.44 -23.50 -3.07
C VAL A 112 0.45 -22.48 -4.21
N LYS A 113 0.70 -22.98 -5.42
CA LYS A 113 0.58 -22.18 -6.64
C LYS A 113 -0.88 -22.17 -7.08
N LEU A 114 -1.55 -21.05 -6.86
CA LEU A 114 -2.84 -20.78 -7.48
C LEU A 114 -2.60 -20.38 -8.94
N GLU A 115 -2.93 -21.28 -9.87
CA GLU A 115 -2.92 -20.98 -11.30
C GLU A 115 -4.33 -20.56 -11.71
N ALA A 116 -4.48 -19.28 -12.06
CA ALA A 116 -5.70 -18.82 -12.72
C ALA A 116 -5.85 -19.57 -14.04
N SER A 117 -7.03 -20.14 -14.28
CA SER A 117 -7.33 -20.85 -15.52
C SER A 117 -7.08 -19.95 -16.74
N GLN A 118 -6.76 -20.54 -17.90
CA GLN A 118 -6.60 -19.78 -19.15
C GLN A 118 -7.89 -19.05 -19.58
N ILE A 119 -9.04 -19.42 -19.02
CA ILE A 119 -10.33 -18.75 -19.21
C ILE A 119 -10.67 -17.77 -18.07
N ALA A 120 -9.77 -17.59 -17.09
CA ALA A 120 -9.95 -16.61 -16.03
C ALA A 120 -9.87 -15.20 -16.62
N LEU A 121 -10.86 -14.38 -16.30
CA LEU A 121 -10.94 -12.99 -16.73
C LEU A 121 -10.88 -12.09 -15.52
N ALA A 122 -10.16 -10.98 -15.66
CA ALA A 122 -10.15 -9.93 -14.64
C ALA A 122 -11.51 -9.20 -14.66
N GLY A 123 -12.24 -9.29 -13.55
CA GLY A 123 -13.42 -8.46 -13.30
C GLY A 123 -13.03 -7.00 -13.03
N VAL A 124 -14.01 -6.10 -13.07
CA VAL A 124 -13.80 -4.71 -12.64
C VAL A 124 -13.66 -4.58 -11.12
N ALA A 125 -14.22 -5.53 -10.36
CA ALA A 125 -14.03 -5.70 -8.93
C ALA A 125 -14.21 -7.19 -8.57
N CYS A 126 -13.52 -7.65 -7.53
CA CYS A 126 -13.77 -8.97 -6.93
C CYS A 126 -14.93 -8.93 -5.92
N GLU A 127 -15.22 -7.74 -5.38
CA GLU A 127 -16.23 -7.47 -4.37
C GLU A 127 -17.08 -6.28 -4.82
N THR A 128 -18.37 -6.32 -4.52
CA THR A 128 -19.32 -5.24 -4.78
C THR A 128 -20.12 -4.98 -3.50
N PRO A 129 -20.73 -3.80 -3.33
CA PRO A 129 -21.67 -3.60 -2.24
C PRO A 129 -22.78 -4.66 -2.28
N ASP A 130 -22.95 -5.39 -1.18
CA ASP A 130 -24.08 -6.29 -1.01
C ASP A 130 -25.34 -5.49 -0.71
N ASP A 131 -26.50 -5.97 -1.18
CA ASP A 131 -27.83 -5.47 -0.82
C ASP A 131 -28.00 -3.95 -0.96
N ILE A 132 -27.72 -3.39 -2.14
CA ILE A 132 -27.98 -1.97 -2.44
C ILE A 132 -29.50 -1.71 -2.27
N PRO A 133 -29.93 -0.93 -1.26
CA PRO A 133 -31.35 -0.78 -0.94
C PRO A 133 -31.99 0.21 -1.90
N CYS A 134 -32.37 -0.28 -3.08
CA CYS A 134 -33.10 0.53 -4.04
C CYS A 134 -34.55 0.70 -3.64
N GLU A 135 -34.85 1.90 -3.15
CA GLU A 135 -36.22 2.40 -3.07
C GLU A 135 -36.71 2.83 -4.46
N ASN A 136 -37.95 3.31 -4.55
CA ASN A 136 -38.52 3.84 -5.79
C ASN A 136 -38.02 5.28 -6.11
N VAL A 137 -36.75 5.60 -5.79
CA VAL A 137 -36.14 6.91 -6.10
C VAL A 137 -34.70 6.78 -6.60
N PRO A 138 -34.30 7.50 -7.67
CA PRO A 138 -32.95 7.42 -8.20
C PRO A 138 -31.94 7.93 -7.20
N ALA A 139 -30.89 7.14 -6.97
CA ALA A 139 -29.89 7.46 -5.96
C ALA A 139 -28.51 6.92 -6.34
N ILE A 140 -27.47 7.64 -5.91
CA ILE A 140 -26.08 7.15 -5.88
C ILE A 140 -25.81 6.81 -4.41
N LEU A 141 -25.61 5.53 -4.11
CA LEU A 141 -25.62 5.02 -2.74
C LEU A 141 -24.25 4.57 -2.25
N PHE A 142 -23.35 4.17 -3.15
CA PHE A 142 -22.00 3.76 -2.80
C PHE A 142 -20.96 4.32 -3.78
N VAL A 143 -19.74 4.46 -3.27
CA VAL A 143 -18.52 4.66 -4.06
C VAL A 143 -17.54 3.55 -3.72
N GLY A 144 -17.26 2.66 -4.67
CA GLY A 144 -16.64 1.38 -4.39
C GLY A 144 -17.47 0.60 -3.37
N LEU A 145 -16.82 0.11 -2.32
CA LEU A 145 -17.46 -0.56 -1.19
C LEU A 145 -17.94 0.42 -0.11
N MET A 146 -17.66 1.72 -0.24
CA MET A 146 -17.97 2.70 0.82
C MET A 146 -19.39 3.25 0.66
N PRO A 147 -20.25 3.15 1.69
CA PRO A 147 -21.57 3.76 1.68
C PRO A 147 -21.48 5.28 1.61
N LEU A 148 -22.39 5.90 0.84
CA LEU A 148 -22.60 7.35 0.79
C LEU A 148 -23.75 7.78 1.72
N VAL A 149 -24.57 6.82 2.15
CA VAL A 149 -25.55 7.03 3.22
C VAL A 149 -24.81 7.06 4.55
N ASN A 150 -25.02 8.14 5.30
CA ASN A 150 -24.26 8.40 6.52
C ASN A 150 -24.96 7.80 7.75
N PRO A 151 -24.27 6.94 8.53
CA PRO A 151 -24.69 6.66 9.90
C PRO A 151 -24.44 7.89 10.78
N ALA A 152 -24.66 7.80 12.09
CA ALA A 152 -24.50 8.92 13.02
C ALA A 152 -23.14 9.64 12.91
N ILE A 153 -22.09 8.91 12.53
CA ILE A 153 -20.81 9.48 12.11
C ILE A 153 -20.67 9.26 10.59
N PRO A 154 -20.61 10.32 9.77
CA PRO A 154 -20.65 10.17 8.32
C PRO A 154 -19.43 9.41 7.76
N TYR A 155 -19.63 8.63 6.70
CA TYR A 155 -18.55 8.12 5.84
C TYR A 155 -18.08 9.21 4.87
N HIS A 156 -19.01 10.03 4.43
CA HIS A 156 -18.85 10.96 3.31
C HIS A 156 -19.60 12.27 3.58
N ASP A 157 -19.11 13.38 3.05
CA ASP A 157 -19.87 14.62 2.97
C ASP A 157 -20.15 15.00 1.52
N ALA A 158 -21.42 14.87 1.14
CA ALA A 158 -21.91 15.14 -0.20
C ALA A 158 -21.69 16.59 -0.66
N ALA A 159 -21.56 17.57 0.24
CA ALA A 159 -21.35 18.96 -0.15
C ALA A 159 -19.88 19.25 -0.46
N SER A 160 -18.97 18.84 0.43
CA SER A 160 -17.54 19.09 0.23
C SER A 160 -16.85 18.07 -0.66
N GLY A 161 -17.46 16.89 -0.79
CA GLY A 161 -17.01 15.74 -1.56
C GLY A 161 -15.90 14.92 -0.89
N TYR A 162 -15.62 15.14 0.40
CA TYR A 162 -14.58 14.42 1.12
C TYR A 162 -15.13 13.18 1.84
N ALA A 163 -14.33 12.12 1.87
CA ALA A 163 -14.51 11.06 2.86
C ALA A 163 -14.09 11.56 4.25
N ARG A 164 -14.75 11.03 5.28
CA ARG A 164 -14.72 11.57 6.66
C ARG A 164 -14.01 10.68 7.67
N ARG A 165 -13.69 9.44 7.31
CA ARG A 165 -13.11 8.46 8.24
C ARG A 165 -11.70 7.98 7.89
N PRO A 166 -11.29 7.85 6.61
CA PRO A 166 -9.93 7.48 6.28
C PRO A 166 -8.95 8.64 6.50
N ASN A 167 -7.67 8.33 6.81
CA ASN A 167 -6.58 9.32 6.88
C ASN A 167 -6.92 10.52 7.78
N ARG A 168 -7.27 10.23 9.04
CA ARG A 168 -7.70 11.26 10.00
C ARG A 168 -6.52 12.03 10.55
N PRO A 169 -6.71 13.30 10.95
CA PRO A 169 -5.65 14.04 11.60
C PRO A 169 -5.26 13.41 12.95
N HIS A 170 -3.96 13.37 13.24
CA HIS A 170 -3.44 12.94 14.54
C HIS A 170 -3.04 14.18 15.35
N ALA A 171 -3.61 14.33 16.55
CA ALA A 171 -3.29 15.46 17.43
C ALA A 171 -1.80 15.53 17.82
N SER A 172 -1.10 14.40 17.83
CA SER A 172 0.32 14.32 18.15
C SER A 172 1.24 14.75 17.01
N GLY A 173 0.74 14.78 15.77
CA GLY A 173 1.56 14.98 14.58
C GLY A 173 2.57 13.87 14.28
N ASN A 174 2.49 12.70 14.93
CA ASN A 174 3.42 11.59 14.74
C ASN A 174 2.76 10.40 14.03
N ILE A 175 3.57 9.64 13.28
CA ILE A 175 3.17 8.42 12.55
C ILE A 175 3.03 7.22 13.50
N ALA A 176 3.90 7.15 14.52
CA ALA A 176 3.91 6.06 15.49
C ALA A 176 2.51 5.84 16.11
N PRO A 177 2.14 4.58 16.39
CA PRO A 177 0.85 4.27 16.98
C PRO A 177 0.68 5.13 18.21
N ILE A 178 -0.46 5.82 18.24
CA ILE A 178 -0.97 6.46 19.43
C ILE A 178 -0.75 5.46 20.58
N PRO A 179 0.02 5.80 21.64
CA PRO A 179 0.18 4.92 22.78
C PRO A 179 -1.19 4.40 23.19
N THR A 180 -1.30 3.13 23.54
CA THR A 180 -2.53 2.44 23.99
C THR A 180 -3.29 3.15 25.13
N ASP A 181 -2.70 4.21 25.66
CA ASP A 181 -3.11 4.95 26.84
C ASP A 181 -3.70 6.34 26.51
N PHE A 182 -3.90 6.67 25.22
CA PHE A 182 -4.69 7.85 24.87
C PHE A 182 -6.19 7.56 25.07
N PRO A 183 -6.96 8.54 25.60
CA PRO A 183 -8.40 8.42 25.77
C PRO A 183 -9.11 8.00 24.46
N PRO A 184 -10.34 7.45 24.55
CA PRO A 184 -11.15 7.17 23.37
C PRO A 184 -11.14 8.39 22.43
N PRO A 185 -11.26 8.17 21.10
CA PRO A 185 -11.24 9.26 20.13
C PRO A 185 -12.11 10.40 20.64
N PRO A 186 -11.67 11.66 20.52
CA PRO A 186 -12.40 12.80 21.05
C PRO A 186 -13.87 12.66 20.66
N SER A 187 -14.77 12.89 21.61
CA SER A 187 -16.21 12.96 21.33
C SER A 187 -16.57 14.43 21.14
N PRO A 188 -16.99 14.86 19.94
CA PRO A 188 -17.19 14.07 18.72
C PRO A 188 -15.89 13.79 17.94
N PRO A 189 -15.83 12.68 17.18
CA PRO A 189 -14.62 12.27 16.46
C PRO A 189 -14.19 13.34 15.46
N ILE A 190 -12.88 13.57 15.36
CA ILE A 190 -12.33 14.48 14.35
C ILE A 190 -12.53 13.83 12.98
N LEU A 191 -13.40 14.45 12.17
CA LEU A 191 -13.67 13.99 10.82
C LEU A 191 -12.53 14.39 9.89
N ALA A 192 -12.17 13.48 8.99
CA ALA A 192 -11.18 13.71 7.96
C ALA A 192 -11.71 14.62 6.83
N GLN A 193 -10.77 15.10 6.02
CA GLN A 193 -11.00 15.70 4.70
C GLN A 193 -10.12 14.95 3.70
N THR A 194 -10.60 13.77 3.32
CA THR A 194 -9.84 12.78 2.55
C THR A 194 -10.42 12.71 1.14
N PRO A 195 -9.67 13.15 0.11
CA PRO A 195 -10.13 13.12 -1.28
C PRO A 195 -10.07 11.69 -1.84
N TYR A 196 -10.74 11.49 -2.95
CA TYR A 196 -10.76 10.25 -3.70
C TYR A 196 -9.71 10.25 -4.82
N THR A 197 -9.26 9.07 -5.22
CA THR A 197 -8.30 8.87 -6.29
C THR A 197 -8.49 7.52 -7.00
N GLY A 198 -7.89 7.37 -8.18
CA GLY A 198 -7.88 6.09 -8.90
C GLY A 198 -9.17 5.87 -9.68
N THR A 199 -9.81 4.72 -9.51
CA THR A 199 -11.06 4.40 -10.20
C THR A 199 -12.20 4.36 -9.20
N LEU A 200 -13.20 5.22 -9.37
CA LEU A 200 -14.39 5.24 -8.52
C LEU A 200 -15.53 4.49 -9.18
N GLN A 201 -15.99 3.43 -8.54
CA GLN A 201 -17.16 2.68 -8.98
C GLN A 201 -18.39 3.26 -8.28
N LEU A 202 -19.29 3.89 -9.01
CA LEU A 202 -20.51 4.46 -8.43
C LEU A 202 -21.62 3.43 -8.55
N TYR A 203 -22.20 3.04 -7.41
CA TYR A 203 -23.34 2.11 -7.38
C TYR A 203 -24.60 2.82 -6.88
N GLY A 204 -25.75 2.37 -7.37
CA GLY A 204 -27.03 2.92 -6.96
C GLY A 204 -28.20 2.50 -7.86
N CYS A 205 -29.26 3.27 -7.81
CA CYS A 205 -30.58 2.83 -8.24
C CYS A 205 -31.01 3.56 -9.51
N ASN A 206 -31.06 2.84 -10.61
CA ASN A 206 -31.46 3.34 -11.92
C ASN A 206 -32.70 2.67 -12.51
N ASN A 207 -33.17 1.57 -11.93
CA ASN A 207 -34.29 0.78 -12.43
C ASN A 207 -35.60 1.17 -11.74
N ILE A 208 -36.11 2.36 -12.06
CA ILE A 208 -37.25 3.02 -11.38
C ILE A 208 -38.17 3.65 -12.43
N ASP A 209 -39.48 3.63 -12.20
CA ASP A 209 -40.51 4.38 -12.93
C ASP A 209 -40.37 4.42 -14.47
N ASP A 210 -40.74 3.34 -15.17
CA ASP A 210 -40.77 3.25 -16.64
C ASP A 210 -39.50 3.80 -17.35
N ALA A 211 -38.36 3.88 -16.65
CA ALA A 211 -37.12 4.36 -17.21
C ALA A 211 -36.50 3.31 -18.13
N ASP A 212 -36.10 3.72 -19.32
CA ASP A 212 -35.39 2.89 -20.29
C ASP A 212 -33.88 3.19 -20.32
N TYR A 213 -33.51 4.39 -19.90
CA TYR A 213 -32.13 4.87 -19.91
C TYR A 213 -31.78 5.60 -18.61
N TYR A 214 -30.50 5.60 -18.27
CA TYR A 214 -29.95 6.45 -17.23
C TYR A 214 -28.70 7.16 -17.71
N ARG A 215 -28.34 8.27 -17.08
CA ARG A 215 -27.04 8.91 -17.26
C ARG A 215 -26.56 9.54 -15.96
N LEU A 216 -25.24 9.67 -15.84
CA LEU A 216 -24.63 10.48 -14.81
C LEU A 216 -24.13 11.78 -15.42
N THR A 217 -24.43 12.87 -14.76
CA THR A 217 -23.93 14.20 -15.08
C THR A 217 -23.04 14.68 -13.94
N TYR A 218 -22.13 15.61 -14.24
CA TYR A 218 -21.31 16.25 -13.23
C TYR A 218 -21.18 17.76 -13.49
N SER A 219 -21.09 18.53 -12.41
CA SER A 219 -20.54 19.88 -12.42
C SER A 219 -19.14 19.85 -11.83
N PHE A 220 -18.16 20.40 -12.55
CA PHE A 220 -16.78 20.51 -12.07
C PHE A 220 -16.54 21.88 -11.46
N ASN A 221 -16.22 21.93 -10.15
CA ASN A 221 -15.97 23.14 -9.37
C ASN A 221 -17.04 24.24 -9.58
N GLY A 222 -18.32 23.86 -9.62
CA GLY A 222 -19.44 24.79 -9.84
C GLY A 222 -19.62 25.26 -11.29
N GLY A 223 -18.96 24.60 -12.25
CA GLY A 223 -19.11 24.86 -13.67
C GLY A 223 -20.46 24.41 -14.25
N ALA A 224 -20.55 24.41 -15.58
CA ALA A 224 -21.73 23.89 -16.27
C ALA A 224 -21.84 22.37 -16.09
N THR A 225 -23.06 21.90 -15.84
CA THR A 225 -23.35 20.47 -15.77
C THR A 225 -23.23 19.81 -17.14
N VAL A 226 -22.43 18.76 -17.23
CA VAL A 226 -22.22 17.97 -18.46
C VAL A 226 -22.34 16.47 -18.16
N PRO A 227 -22.73 15.64 -19.14
CA PRO A 227 -22.77 14.20 -18.94
C PRO A 227 -21.36 13.59 -18.91
N PHE A 228 -21.21 12.50 -18.17
CA PHE A 228 -20.10 11.58 -18.41
C PHE A 228 -20.28 10.92 -19.78
N THR A 229 -19.24 10.90 -20.60
CA THR A 229 -19.25 10.31 -21.95
C THR A 229 -18.01 9.45 -22.16
N GLY A 230 -18.10 8.46 -23.04
CA GLY A 230 -16.97 7.62 -23.44
C GLY A 230 -16.43 6.67 -22.36
N LEU A 231 -17.13 6.51 -21.23
CA LEU A 231 -16.78 5.55 -20.19
C LEU A 231 -17.50 4.23 -20.43
N THR A 232 -16.79 3.10 -20.34
CA THR A 232 -17.35 1.77 -20.57
C THR A 232 -16.73 0.77 -19.62
N TRP A 233 -17.48 -0.28 -19.29
CA TRP A 233 -17.00 -1.39 -18.47
C TRP A 233 -17.68 -2.69 -18.87
N PRO A 234 -17.00 -3.84 -18.66
CA PRO A 234 -17.59 -5.13 -18.89
C PRO A 234 -18.52 -5.53 -17.72
N LEU A 235 -19.61 -6.18 -18.08
CA LEU A 235 -20.49 -6.96 -17.22
C LEU A 235 -20.36 -8.44 -17.59
N TYR A 236 -20.53 -9.29 -16.59
CA TYR A 236 -20.35 -10.73 -16.71
C TYR A 236 -21.56 -11.47 -16.15
N ARG A 237 -21.93 -12.59 -16.77
CA ARG A 237 -22.86 -13.56 -16.19
C ARG A 237 -22.55 -14.97 -16.68
N VAL A 238 -22.96 -15.98 -15.93
CA VAL A 238 -22.81 -17.39 -16.34
C VAL A 238 -24.18 -17.97 -16.65
N VAL A 239 -24.37 -18.46 -17.87
CA VAL A 239 -25.62 -19.08 -18.32
C VAL A 239 -25.31 -20.44 -18.94
N GLY A 240 -25.86 -21.52 -18.39
CA GLY A 240 -25.61 -22.88 -18.88
C GLY A 240 -24.14 -23.28 -18.87
N GLY A 241 -23.37 -22.82 -17.87
CA GLY A 241 -21.93 -23.08 -17.76
C GLY A 241 -21.05 -22.26 -18.70
N ALA A 242 -21.62 -21.41 -19.55
CA ALA A 242 -20.89 -20.50 -20.42
C ALA A 242 -20.87 -19.08 -19.84
N LEU A 243 -19.68 -18.49 -19.76
CA LEU A 243 -19.53 -17.08 -19.41
C LEU A 243 -19.97 -16.20 -20.59
N GLN A 244 -20.85 -15.25 -20.30
CA GLN A 244 -21.24 -14.20 -21.22
C GLN A 244 -20.65 -12.87 -20.76
N THR A 245 -20.30 -12.02 -21.72
CA THR A 245 -19.77 -10.68 -21.47
C THR A 245 -20.56 -9.65 -22.26
N GLN A 246 -20.94 -8.57 -21.60
CA GLN A 246 -21.58 -7.41 -22.21
C GLN A 246 -20.78 -6.16 -21.86
N TRP A 247 -20.61 -5.24 -22.80
CA TRP A 247 -19.95 -3.96 -22.55
C TRP A 247 -21.00 -2.87 -22.40
N THR A 248 -21.09 -2.30 -21.21
CA THR A 248 -21.96 -1.14 -20.94
C THR A 248 -21.32 0.08 -21.58
N ALA A 249 -22.04 0.76 -22.47
CA ALA A 249 -21.53 1.93 -23.19
C ALA A 249 -22.63 3.00 -23.34
N PRO A 250 -22.28 4.30 -23.21
CA PRO A 250 -23.23 5.37 -23.40
C PRO A 250 -23.35 5.76 -24.87
N ASP A 251 -24.43 6.45 -25.21
CA ASP A 251 -24.48 7.24 -26.44
C ASP A 251 -23.66 8.55 -26.36
N ALA A 252 -23.69 9.35 -27.42
CA ALA A 252 -22.96 10.62 -27.50
C ALA A 252 -23.37 11.66 -26.44
N ASN A 253 -24.54 11.50 -25.81
CA ASN A 253 -25.08 12.37 -24.78
C ASN A 253 -24.98 11.76 -23.37
N GLY A 254 -24.29 10.63 -23.22
CA GLY A 254 -24.04 9.97 -21.94
C GLY A 254 -25.13 9.02 -21.47
N TRP A 255 -26.13 8.69 -22.31
CA TRP A 255 -27.22 7.79 -21.93
C TRP A 255 -26.81 6.33 -22.07
N TYR A 256 -26.93 5.59 -20.98
CA TYR A 256 -26.77 4.14 -20.90
C TYR A 256 -28.15 3.49 -20.89
N PRO A 257 -28.34 2.36 -21.60
CA PRO A 257 -29.56 1.57 -21.43
C PRO A 257 -29.61 0.99 -20.01
N ILE A 258 -30.80 0.97 -19.41
CA ILE A 258 -31.02 0.25 -18.15
C ILE A 258 -31.02 -1.25 -18.47
N ILE A 259 -30.25 -2.00 -17.72
CA ILE A 259 -30.19 -3.46 -17.83
C ILE A 259 -31.05 -4.02 -16.70
N PRO A 260 -32.06 -4.85 -16.98
CA PRO A 260 -32.91 -5.43 -15.95
C PRO A 260 -32.11 -6.27 -14.96
N ASP A 261 -32.38 -6.12 -13.67
CA ASP A 261 -31.69 -6.89 -12.62
C ASP A 261 -31.94 -8.40 -12.77
N SER A 262 -33.08 -8.80 -13.33
CA SER A 262 -33.44 -10.18 -13.64
C SER A 262 -32.47 -10.86 -14.62
N ASP A 263 -31.68 -10.10 -15.37
CA ASP A 263 -30.72 -10.66 -16.32
C ASP A 263 -29.46 -11.22 -15.64
N GLY A 264 -29.27 -10.93 -14.35
CA GLY A 264 -28.22 -11.52 -13.51
C GLY A 264 -26.79 -11.10 -13.89
N TRP A 265 -26.62 -9.87 -14.38
CA TRP A 265 -25.30 -9.33 -14.73
C TRP A 265 -24.53 -8.84 -13.49
N PHE A 266 -23.23 -9.13 -13.46
CA PHE A 266 -22.30 -8.68 -12.43
C PHE A 266 -21.24 -7.73 -13.02
N PRO A 267 -20.83 -6.67 -12.30
CA PRO A 267 -21.41 -6.20 -11.05
C PRO A 267 -22.81 -5.60 -11.26
N SER A 268 -23.76 -5.95 -10.39
CA SER A 268 -25.11 -5.38 -10.41
C SER A 268 -25.09 -3.93 -9.95
N HIS A 269 -26.05 -3.13 -10.43
CA HIS A 269 -26.24 -1.72 -10.01
C HIS A 269 -25.02 -0.79 -10.17
N LEU A 270 -23.99 -1.20 -10.92
CA LEU A 270 -22.85 -0.33 -11.25
C LEU A 270 -23.30 0.72 -12.26
N LEU A 271 -23.42 1.96 -11.78
CA LEU A 271 -23.85 3.12 -12.55
C LEU A 271 -22.70 3.74 -13.35
N LEU A 272 -21.49 3.72 -12.80
CA LEU A 272 -20.32 4.32 -13.44
C LEU A 272 -19.04 3.68 -12.95
N ASN A 273 -18.19 3.23 -13.87
CA ASN A 273 -16.80 2.90 -13.57
C ASN A 273 -15.91 4.09 -13.98
N TRP A 274 -15.57 4.97 -13.03
CA TRP A 274 -14.97 6.28 -13.30
C TRP A 274 -13.45 6.29 -13.09
N PRO A 275 -12.62 6.24 -14.17
CA PRO A 275 -11.17 6.34 -14.06
C PRO A 275 -10.76 7.81 -13.85
N THR A 276 -10.70 8.25 -12.59
CA THR A 276 -10.49 9.66 -12.23
C THR A 276 -9.16 10.23 -12.71
N GLY A 277 -8.16 9.39 -13.01
CA GLY A 277 -6.87 9.83 -13.56
C GLY A 277 -6.96 10.54 -14.92
N GLY A 278 -8.05 10.34 -15.68
CA GLY A 278 -8.34 11.09 -16.91
C GLY A 278 -9.04 12.43 -16.68
N PHE A 279 -9.33 12.78 -15.43
CA PHE A 279 -10.12 13.94 -15.02
C PHE A 279 -9.27 14.90 -14.18
N GLN A 280 -9.60 16.19 -14.21
CA GLN A 280 -8.88 17.20 -13.44
C GLN A 280 -9.14 17.04 -11.93
N ASN A 281 -8.16 17.36 -11.08
CA ASN A 281 -8.36 17.37 -9.63
C ASN A 281 -9.32 18.51 -9.24
N GLY A 282 -10.29 18.24 -8.36
CA GLY A 282 -11.31 19.20 -7.96
C GLY A 282 -12.60 18.55 -7.43
N LEU A 283 -13.64 19.36 -7.21
CA LEU A 283 -14.96 18.87 -6.83
C LEU A 283 -15.77 18.50 -8.08
N TYR A 284 -16.35 17.31 -8.06
CA TYR A 284 -17.34 16.87 -9.03
C TYR A 284 -18.66 16.67 -8.31
N GLU A 285 -19.66 17.51 -8.60
CA GLU A 285 -21.02 17.31 -8.11
C GLU A 285 -21.77 16.43 -9.10
N THR A 286 -21.90 15.15 -8.77
CA THR A 286 -22.46 14.12 -9.66
C THR A 286 -23.95 13.92 -9.39
N LYS A 287 -24.74 13.76 -10.44
CA LYS A 287 -26.18 13.52 -10.38
C LYS A 287 -26.60 12.41 -11.33
N LEU A 288 -27.45 11.51 -10.86
CA LEU A 288 -28.11 10.50 -11.68
C LEU A 288 -29.39 11.08 -12.28
N GLU A 289 -29.61 10.88 -13.58
CA GLU A 289 -30.85 11.22 -14.28
C GLU A 289 -31.40 9.98 -14.96
N LEU A 290 -32.71 9.78 -14.85
CA LEU A 290 -33.46 8.72 -15.52
C LEU A 290 -34.20 9.28 -16.72
N GLY A 291 -34.23 8.51 -17.80
CA GLY A 291 -34.86 8.88 -19.06
C GLY A 291 -35.79 7.79 -19.58
N ASN A 292 -36.88 8.21 -20.19
CA ASN A 292 -37.78 7.32 -20.93
C ASN A 292 -37.17 6.84 -22.27
N ALA A 293 -37.92 6.08 -23.07
CA ALA A 293 -37.51 5.62 -24.39
C ALA A 293 -37.03 6.73 -25.35
N ALA A 294 -37.56 7.96 -25.20
CA ALA A 294 -37.16 9.13 -25.98
C ALA A 294 -35.95 9.87 -25.37
N LYS A 295 -35.38 9.36 -24.28
CA LYS A 295 -34.29 9.96 -23.48
C LYS A 295 -34.64 11.35 -22.95
N ALA A 296 -35.93 11.60 -22.73
CA ALA A 296 -36.39 12.76 -21.96
C ALA A 296 -36.26 12.45 -20.48
N VAL A 297 -35.66 13.36 -19.70
CA VAL A 297 -35.49 13.19 -18.26
C VAL A 297 -36.86 13.10 -17.59
N ILE A 298 -37.09 12.03 -16.83
CA ILE A 298 -38.33 11.78 -16.09
C ILE A 298 -38.13 11.91 -14.58
N ASP A 299 -36.93 11.58 -14.08
CA ASP A 299 -36.57 11.77 -12.68
C ASP A 299 -35.05 11.93 -12.49
N SER A 300 -34.61 12.33 -11.30
CA SER A 300 -33.20 12.56 -10.99
C SER A 300 -32.87 12.51 -9.50
N SER A 301 -31.66 12.06 -9.16
CA SER A 301 -31.19 11.99 -7.78
C SER A 301 -30.84 13.35 -7.18
N ALA A 302 -30.66 13.41 -5.87
CA ALA A 302 -29.88 14.48 -5.24
C ALA A 302 -28.43 14.47 -5.76
N PRO A 303 -27.76 15.63 -5.86
CA PRO A 303 -26.35 15.69 -6.22
C PRO A 303 -25.46 15.15 -5.09
N VAL A 304 -24.38 14.46 -5.47
CA VAL A 304 -23.35 13.94 -4.56
C VAL A 304 -21.99 14.45 -5.03
N GLY A 305 -21.32 15.22 -4.18
CA GLY A 305 -19.97 15.73 -4.43
C GLY A 305 -18.90 14.66 -4.27
N PHE A 306 -17.90 14.66 -5.13
CA PHE A 306 -16.69 13.86 -5.00
C PHE A 306 -15.47 14.76 -5.19
N ARG A 307 -14.64 14.91 -4.15
CA ARG A 307 -13.38 15.61 -4.24
C ARG A 307 -12.32 14.66 -4.79
N ILE A 308 -11.85 14.92 -6.00
CA ILE A 308 -10.82 14.13 -6.66
C ILE A 308 -9.45 14.78 -6.46
N ASP A 309 -8.47 13.99 -6.03
CA ASP A 309 -7.05 14.37 -6.02
C ASP A 309 -6.16 13.18 -6.45
N ASN A 310 -5.76 13.18 -7.73
CA ASN A 310 -4.83 12.23 -8.29
C ASN A 310 -3.36 12.69 -8.21
N SER A 311 -3.05 13.79 -7.52
CA SER A 311 -1.68 14.31 -7.44
C SER A 311 -0.80 13.47 -6.52
N TYR A 312 0.48 13.34 -6.90
CA TYR A 312 1.51 12.79 -6.01
C TYR A 312 2.07 13.89 -5.11
N PRO A 313 2.44 13.57 -3.85
CA PRO A 313 3.21 14.50 -3.03
C PRO A 313 4.54 14.88 -3.70
N ALA A 314 5.04 16.06 -3.39
CA ALA A 314 6.41 16.46 -3.70
C ALA A 314 7.27 16.30 -2.44
N ALA A 315 8.41 15.60 -2.56
CA ALA A 315 9.37 15.43 -1.47
C ALA A 315 10.80 15.57 -1.99
N GLN A 316 11.66 16.24 -1.23
CA GLN A 316 13.06 16.47 -1.59
C GLN A 316 13.97 16.64 -0.38
N PHE A 317 15.24 16.28 -0.56
CA PHE A 317 16.32 16.64 0.36
C PHE A 317 16.71 18.10 0.11
N THR A 318 16.65 18.92 1.16
CA THR A 318 17.03 20.34 1.11
C THR A 318 18.41 20.60 1.70
N GLY A 319 18.97 19.62 2.43
CA GLY A 319 20.26 19.74 3.10
C GLY A 319 20.83 18.37 3.50
N VAL A 320 22.14 18.17 3.31
CA VAL A 320 22.88 17.05 3.89
C VAL A 320 24.24 17.57 4.37
N ARG A 321 24.55 17.32 5.63
CA ARG A 321 25.83 17.70 6.26
C ARG A 321 26.32 16.55 7.13
N TRP A 322 27.62 16.53 7.40
CA TRP A 322 28.19 15.55 8.32
C TRP A 322 29.24 16.18 9.22
N ARG A 323 29.52 15.53 10.35
CA ARG A 323 30.67 15.86 11.21
C ARG A 323 31.20 14.63 11.90
N LYS A 324 32.45 14.69 12.35
CA LYS A 324 32.88 13.86 13.48
C LYS A 324 32.15 14.31 14.74
N VAL A 325 31.76 13.38 15.61
CA VAL A 325 31.10 13.74 16.88
C VAL A 325 31.94 14.78 17.64
N GLY A 326 31.30 15.91 17.98
CA GLY A 326 31.94 17.05 18.66
C GLY A 326 32.71 18.03 17.77
N ASP A 327 32.70 17.85 16.46
CA ASP A 327 33.42 18.69 15.48
C ASP A 327 32.48 19.66 14.73
N VAL A 328 33.04 20.39 13.76
CA VAL A 328 32.29 21.29 12.85
C VAL A 328 31.56 20.53 11.75
N TRP A 329 30.41 21.07 11.34
CA TRP A 329 29.61 20.52 10.24
C TRP A 329 30.23 20.82 8.86
N HIS A 330 30.25 19.80 8.02
CA HIS A 330 30.71 19.86 6.64
C HIS A 330 29.52 19.65 5.68
N ASP A 331 29.30 20.60 4.78
CA ASP A 331 28.26 20.50 3.76
C ASP A 331 28.60 19.45 2.70
N MET A 332 27.59 18.70 2.26
CA MET A 332 27.73 17.64 1.26
C MET A 332 27.12 18.04 -0.10
N ASN A 333 26.93 19.33 -0.34
CA ASN A 333 26.33 19.88 -1.57
C ASN A 333 27.36 19.85 -2.73
N PRO A 334 27.01 19.35 -3.94
CA PRO A 334 25.74 18.72 -4.30
C PRO A 334 25.59 17.30 -3.76
N TYR A 335 24.38 16.96 -3.31
CA TYR A 335 24.05 15.68 -2.67
C TYR A 335 24.00 14.48 -3.64
N PHE A 336 24.70 14.55 -4.78
CA PHE A 336 24.86 13.45 -5.74
C PHE A 336 26.04 12.57 -5.32
N CYS A 337 25.76 11.35 -4.87
CA CYS A 337 26.77 10.37 -4.44
C CYS A 337 27.82 10.92 -3.45
N PRO A 338 27.43 11.61 -2.38
CA PRO A 338 28.39 12.25 -1.49
C PRO A 338 29.22 11.22 -0.72
N VAL A 339 30.46 11.60 -0.38
CA VAL A 339 31.43 10.75 0.29
C VAL A 339 31.84 11.36 1.63
N ILE A 340 31.60 10.63 2.72
CA ILE A 340 32.11 10.94 4.05
C ILE A 340 33.46 10.25 4.22
N ARG A 341 34.47 11.05 4.52
CA ARG A 341 35.83 10.60 4.85
C ARG A 341 35.96 10.53 6.37
N ARG A 342 35.64 9.37 6.95
CA ARG A 342 35.62 9.16 8.39
C ARG A 342 37.06 9.06 8.93
N PRO A 343 37.47 9.95 9.85
CA PRO A 343 38.82 9.92 10.39
C PRO A 343 39.09 8.63 11.18
N VAL A 344 40.29 8.06 11.02
CA VAL A 344 40.80 6.95 11.85
C VAL A 344 41.95 7.44 12.73
N SER A 345 41.92 7.12 14.02
CA SER A 345 43.02 7.37 14.95
C SER A 345 43.38 6.10 15.68
N GLY A 346 44.66 5.70 15.62
CA GLY A 346 45.13 4.47 16.27
C GLY A 346 44.43 3.19 15.75
N GLY A 347 43.98 3.18 14.50
CA GLY A 347 43.23 2.06 13.91
C GLY A 347 41.73 2.03 14.25
N VAL A 348 41.24 2.99 15.03
CA VAL A 348 39.82 3.09 15.43
C VAL A 348 39.14 4.21 14.63
N PRO A 349 38.11 3.91 13.81
CA PRO A 349 37.33 4.93 13.13
C PRO A 349 36.53 5.77 14.13
N ALA A 350 36.38 7.06 13.87
CA ALA A 350 35.61 7.96 14.72
C ALA A 350 34.10 7.81 14.53
N ASP A 351 33.31 8.03 15.59
CA ASP A 351 31.87 8.22 15.46
C ASP A 351 31.57 9.49 14.64
N ILE A 352 30.56 9.41 13.77
CA ILE A 352 30.12 10.54 12.95
C ILE A 352 28.64 10.82 13.14
N GLU A 353 28.25 12.06 12.87
CA GLU A 353 26.86 12.48 12.79
C GLU A 353 26.55 12.99 11.39
N ILE A 354 25.33 12.73 10.92
CA ILE A 354 24.81 13.10 9.62
C ILE A 354 23.52 13.88 9.85
N GLU A 355 23.50 15.14 9.43
CA GLU A 355 22.34 16.03 9.47
C GLU A 355 21.66 16.00 8.10
N VAL A 356 20.35 15.74 8.09
CA VAL A 356 19.54 15.60 6.88
C VAL A 356 18.32 16.51 7.00
N SER A 357 18.23 17.47 6.08
CA SER A 357 17.10 18.40 5.95
C SER A 357 16.22 18.01 4.78
N ILE A 358 14.90 18.09 4.99
CA ILE A 358 13.90 17.65 4.03
C ILE A 358 12.75 18.65 3.90
N LEU A 359 12.07 18.59 2.76
CA LEU A 359 10.80 19.24 2.52
C LEU A 359 9.86 18.24 1.84
N ALA A 360 8.64 18.11 2.37
CA ALA A 360 7.55 17.39 1.75
C ALA A 360 6.29 18.27 1.71
N SER A 361 5.52 18.21 0.62
CA SER A 361 4.29 18.98 0.45
C SER A 361 3.33 18.30 -0.51
N ALA A 362 2.03 18.49 -0.29
CA ALA A 362 0.96 18.07 -1.20
C ALA A 362 -0.28 18.92 -0.94
N SER A 363 -1.22 18.99 -1.89
CA SER A 363 -2.53 19.64 -1.64
C SER A 363 -3.29 18.96 -0.49
N HIS A 364 -3.07 17.66 -0.30
CA HIS A 364 -3.57 16.90 0.83
C HIS A 364 -2.45 16.01 1.39
N LEU A 365 -1.47 16.61 2.08
CA LEU A 365 -0.40 15.80 2.70
C LEU A 365 -0.98 15.01 3.88
N ARG A 366 -0.59 13.75 3.98
CA ARG A 366 -0.96 12.89 5.11
C ARG A 366 0.21 12.71 6.06
N SER A 367 1.30 12.17 5.56
CA SER A 367 2.43 11.80 6.39
C SER A 367 3.76 11.95 5.66
N THR A 368 4.83 12.08 6.43
CA THR A 368 6.20 12.08 5.92
C THR A 368 7.10 11.39 6.91
N GLU A 369 7.89 10.43 6.45
CA GLU A 369 8.89 9.73 7.24
C GLU A 369 10.27 9.81 6.59
N LEU A 370 11.28 10.18 7.38
CA LEU A 370 12.68 10.16 7.00
C LEU A 370 13.33 8.93 7.63
N ASN A 371 13.62 7.95 6.78
CA ASN A 371 14.30 6.72 7.20
C ASN A 371 15.78 6.76 6.83
N SER A 372 16.56 5.99 7.59
CA SER A 372 17.96 5.73 7.31
C SER A 372 18.16 4.27 6.89
N ARG A 373 19.16 4.04 6.04
CA ARG A 373 19.59 2.72 5.59
C ARG A 373 21.10 2.62 5.71
N GLY A 374 21.60 1.40 5.81
CA GLY A 374 23.03 1.17 6.02
C GLY A 374 23.53 -0.16 5.51
N CYS A 375 24.81 -0.42 5.76
CA CYS A 375 25.54 -1.55 5.23
C CYS A 375 25.70 -2.64 6.31
N SER A 376 25.63 -3.91 5.90
CA SER A 376 25.89 -5.09 6.74
C SER A 376 25.18 -5.07 8.11
N GLY A 377 23.90 -4.71 8.11
CA GLY A 377 23.06 -4.72 9.32
C GLY A 377 23.24 -3.53 10.27
N THR A 378 24.16 -2.59 9.99
CA THR A 378 24.28 -1.35 10.77
C THR A 378 23.69 -0.17 10.02
N THR A 379 22.68 0.49 10.62
CA THR A 379 22.01 1.67 10.06
C THR A 379 22.33 2.92 10.91
N PRO A 380 22.40 4.13 10.32
CA PRO A 380 22.50 5.37 11.08
C PRO A 380 21.31 5.50 12.02
N THR A 381 21.54 5.76 13.29
CA THR A 381 20.48 5.87 14.30
C THR A 381 20.12 7.31 14.54
N ARG A 382 18.83 7.67 14.44
CA ARG A 382 18.36 9.03 14.72
C ARG A 382 18.65 9.39 16.18
N ILE A 383 19.28 10.54 16.41
CA ILE A 383 19.57 11.09 17.75
C ILE A 383 18.74 12.33 18.08
N THR A 384 18.05 12.92 17.10
CA THR A 384 17.05 13.98 17.31
C THR A 384 15.66 13.41 17.67
N ALA A 385 14.78 14.29 18.12
CA ALA A 385 13.39 13.97 18.46
C ALA A 385 12.64 13.33 17.28
N LEU A 386 11.69 12.42 17.56
CA LEU A 386 10.96 11.67 16.54
C LEU A 386 10.27 12.57 15.50
N ASN A 387 9.66 13.66 15.94
CA ASN A 387 8.98 14.64 15.10
C ASN A 387 9.90 15.41 14.14
N THR A 388 11.23 15.25 14.26
CA THR A 388 12.17 15.78 13.27
C THR A 388 12.28 14.88 12.03
N ALA A 389 11.91 13.61 12.17
CA ALA A 389 11.96 12.61 11.10
C ALA A 389 10.60 12.02 10.74
N GLN A 390 9.56 12.27 11.52
CA GLN A 390 8.20 11.81 11.25
C GLN A 390 7.22 12.96 11.36
N HIS A 391 6.24 12.95 10.46
CA HIS A 391 5.11 13.87 10.46
C HIS A 391 3.85 13.13 10.09
N TRP A 392 2.77 13.43 10.81
CA TRP A 392 1.41 13.10 10.46
C TRP A 392 0.59 14.39 10.50
N HIS A 393 -0.30 14.58 9.55
CA HIS A 393 -1.06 15.81 9.46
C HIS A 393 -1.98 16.00 10.68
N THR A 394 -2.00 17.21 11.22
CA THR A 394 -2.79 17.58 12.41
C THR A 394 -4.12 18.22 12.06
N SER A 395 -4.31 18.64 10.81
CA SER A 395 -5.53 19.26 10.30
C SER A 395 -5.61 19.16 8.78
N ALA A 396 -6.69 19.65 8.17
CA ALA A 396 -6.81 19.72 6.72
C ALA A 396 -5.84 20.72 6.06
N ALA A 397 -5.44 21.77 6.80
CA ALA A 397 -4.50 22.79 6.32
C ALA A 397 -3.03 22.36 6.47
N ASP A 398 -2.77 21.30 7.23
CA ASP A 398 -1.44 20.74 7.46
C ASP A 398 -0.99 19.94 6.23
N ASN A 399 -0.35 20.65 5.29
CA ASN A 399 -0.07 20.20 3.94
C ASN A 399 1.41 20.31 3.56
N THR A 400 2.28 20.65 4.50
CA THR A 400 3.72 20.86 4.27
C THR A 400 4.50 20.49 5.52
N PHE A 401 5.57 19.73 5.33
CA PHE A 401 6.51 19.36 6.38
C PHE A 401 7.92 19.78 5.96
N ILE A 402 8.57 20.56 6.81
CA ILE A 402 9.96 20.99 6.63
C ILE A 402 10.67 20.68 7.93
N SER A 403 11.74 19.89 7.86
CA SER A 403 12.41 19.44 9.07
C SER A 403 13.87 19.09 8.82
N THR A 404 14.62 18.98 9.91
CA THR A 404 16.03 18.55 9.91
C THR A 404 16.23 17.58 11.06
N ALA A 405 16.74 16.39 10.74
CA ALA A 405 17.06 15.34 11.70
C ALA A 405 18.55 15.03 11.70
N VAL A 406 19.09 14.62 12.85
CA VAL A 406 20.48 14.18 12.98
C VAL A 406 20.51 12.69 13.30
N PHE A 407 21.40 11.99 12.61
CA PHE A 407 21.65 10.56 12.76
C PHE A 407 23.09 10.32 13.18
N SER A 408 23.32 9.42 14.13
CA SER A 408 24.64 8.96 14.53
C SER A 408 25.00 7.67 13.79
N LEU A 409 26.24 7.58 13.33
CA LEU A 409 26.83 6.34 12.82
C LEU A 409 28.10 6.04 13.64
N PRO A 410 28.13 4.93 14.39
CA PRO A 410 29.29 4.61 15.22
C PRO A 410 30.51 4.26 14.36
N GLY A 411 31.70 4.49 14.90
CA GLY A 411 32.98 4.16 14.27
C GLY A 411 33.16 2.66 14.03
N THR A 412 32.46 1.82 14.82
CA THR A 412 32.40 0.37 14.63
C THR A 412 31.59 -0.04 13.39
N ALA A 413 30.76 0.86 12.85
CA ALA A 413 30.02 0.57 11.63
C ALA A 413 30.99 0.39 10.44
N PRO A 414 30.77 -0.60 9.56
CA PRO A 414 31.68 -0.87 8.46
C PRO A 414 31.78 0.31 7.49
N GLN A 415 32.90 0.46 6.80
CA GLN A 415 32.94 1.33 5.62
C GLN A 415 32.00 0.76 4.55
N GLY A 416 31.32 1.63 3.79
CA GLY A 416 30.34 1.18 2.82
C GLY A 416 29.31 2.23 2.47
N ALA A 417 28.19 1.77 1.92
CA ALA A 417 27.11 2.64 1.49
C ALA A 417 26.00 2.72 2.54
N TYR A 418 25.68 3.95 2.88
CA TYR A 418 24.60 4.36 3.75
C TYR A 418 23.60 5.18 2.95
N GLY A 419 22.42 5.45 3.49
CA GLY A 419 21.45 6.24 2.75
C GLY A 419 20.31 6.74 3.62
N PHE A 420 19.56 7.65 3.03
CA PHE A 420 18.35 8.20 3.61
C PHE A 420 17.26 8.19 2.56
N ASP A 421 16.02 8.01 2.99
CA ASP A 421 14.86 8.07 2.14
C ASP A 421 13.74 8.86 2.80
N ILE A 422 12.93 9.53 1.98
CA ILE A 422 11.75 10.25 2.44
C ILE A 422 10.55 9.46 1.92
N HIS A 423 9.74 8.90 2.80
CA HIS A 423 8.45 8.33 2.44
C HIS A 423 7.37 9.39 2.69
N ALA A 424 6.88 10.04 1.64
CA ALA A 424 5.83 11.05 1.75
C ALA A 424 4.54 10.56 1.10
N VAL A 425 3.43 10.65 1.83
CA VAL A 425 2.14 10.09 1.44
C VAL A 425 1.05 11.16 1.48
N GLY A 426 0.18 11.18 0.46
CA GLY A 426 -1.00 12.02 0.38
C GLY A 426 -2.22 11.37 1.04
N ARG A 427 -3.26 12.15 1.36
CA ARG A 427 -4.48 11.66 2.00
C ARG A 427 -5.43 10.94 1.04
N ALA A 428 -5.22 11.03 -0.27
CA ALA A 428 -6.17 10.47 -1.23
C ALA A 428 -6.23 8.94 -1.14
N PHE A 429 -7.43 8.37 -1.21
CA PHE A 429 -7.67 6.92 -1.16
C PHE A 429 -8.64 6.45 -2.25
N ASN A 430 -8.69 5.14 -2.49
CA ASN A 430 -9.61 4.52 -3.43
C ASN A 430 -10.51 3.52 -2.70
N PRO A 431 -11.84 3.72 -2.65
CA PRO A 431 -12.77 2.81 -1.98
C PRO A 431 -13.18 1.59 -2.81
N ALA A 432 -12.68 1.41 -4.04
CA ALA A 432 -13.04 0.30 -4.93
C ALA A 432 -12.56 -1.10 -4.47
N GLY A 433 -12.07 -1.23 -3.24
CA GLY A 433 -11.54 -2.48 -2.68
C GLY A 433 -10.05 -2.70 -2.96
N GLY A 434 -9.53 -3.81 -2.44
CA GLY A 434 -8.10 -4.16 -2.49
C GLY A 434 -7.26 -3.54 -1.36
N ASP A 435 -7.89 -2.75 -0.50
CA ASP A 435 -7.40 -2.36 0.81
C ASP A 435 -8.46 -2.74 1.88
N GLY A 436 -8.03 -3.04 3.11
CA GLY A 436 -8.93 -3.49 4.19
C GLY A 436 -9.87 -2.39 4.71
N GLY A 437 -10.23 -1.41 3.89
CA GLY A 437 -11.06 -0.26 4.27
C GLY A 437 -12.47 -0.66 4.70
N PHE A 438 -13.10 -1.57 3.96
CA PHE A 438 -14.42 -2.11 4.30
C PHE A 438 -14.41 -2.86 5.65
N GLU A 439 -13.40 -3.71 5.86
CA GLU A 439 -13.22 -4.47 7.12
C GLU A 439 -12.98 -3.55 8.34
N ALA A 440 -12.42 -2.36 8.10
CA ALA A 440 -12.12 -1.37 9.13
C ALA A 440 -13.20 -0.31 9.32
N ASP A 441 -14.41 -0.48 8.76
CA ASP A 441 -15.49 0.51 8.81
C ASP A 441 -15.03 1.92 8.33
N TRP A 442 -14.11 1.90 7.36
CA TRP A 442 -13.42 3.05 6.77
C TRP A 442 -12.60 3.88 7.77
N TYR A 443 -12.40 3.41 8.99
CA TYR A 443 -11.52 3.98 10.00
C TYR A 443 -10.10 3.44 9.88
N TYR A 444 -9.40 3.86 8.83
CA TYR A 444 -8.07 3.34 8.51
C TYR A 444 -7.22 4.36 7.75
N ASP A 445 -5.95 4.01 7.55
CA ASP A 445 -4.92 4.92 7.06
C ASP A 445 -4.17 4.32 5.84
N PRO A 446 -4.79 4.23 4.66
CA PRO A 446 -4.19 3.59 3.48
C PRO A 446 -2.96 4.34 2.95
N ASP A 447 -1.84 3.64 2.78
CA ASP A 447 -0.57 4.22 2.30
C ASP A 447 -0.27 4.00 0.80
N LYS A 448 -1.13 3.26 0.09
CA LYS A 448 -0.79 2.64 -1.20
C LYS A 448 -1.02 3.50 -2.45
N TYR A 449 -1.80 4.58 -2.37
CA TYR A 449 -2.33 5.22 -3.58
C TYR A 449 -1.51 6.39 -4.11
N ARG A 450 -1.06 7.29 -3.22
CA ARG A 450 -0.37 8.54 -3.59
C ARG A 450 0.82 8.76 -2.68
N TYR A 451 1.94 8.14 -3.02
CA TYR A 451 3.20 8.30 -2.28
C TYR A 451 4.39 8.54 -3.21
N VAL A 452 5.44 9.15 -2.66
CA VAL A 452 6.76 9.26 -3.29
C VAL A 452 7.82 8.80 -2.32
N TRP A 453 8.91 8.25 -2.87
CA TRP A 453 9.99 7.68 -2.08
C TRP A 453 11.40 8.09 -2.57
N PRO A 454 11.72 9.40 -2.63
CA PRO A 454 13.08 9.82 -3.00
C PRO A 454 14.10 9.32 -1.98
N SER A 455 15.30 8.97 -2.47
CA SER A 455 16.40 8.50 -1.63
C SER A 455 17.73 9.11 -2.06
N ILE A 456 18.64 9.19 -1.10
CA ILE A 456 20.05 9.54 -1.30
C ILE A 456 20.93 8.45 -0.73
N SER A 457 22.06 8.21 -1.39
CA SER A 457 23.08 7.26 -0.94
C SER A 457 24.39 8.00 -0.66
N ILE A 458 25.01 7.68 0.47
CA ILE A 458 26.24 8.28 1.00
C ILE A 458 27.28 7.18 1.15
N ALA A 459 28.47 7.36 0.57
CA ALA A 459 29.59 6.47 0.81
C ALA A 459 30.35 6.91 2.07
N VAL A 460 30.63 6.00 3.00
CA VAL A 460 31.47 6.24 4.17
C VAL A 460 32.75 5.44 3.99
N VAL A 461 33.90 6.13 3.97
CA VAL A 461 35.23 5.53 3.83
C VAL A 461 36.11 5.90 5.02
N ASN A 462 36.88 4.92 5.52
CA ASN A 462 37.85 5.14 6.59
C ASN A 462 39.15 5.68 6.00
N LEU A 463 39.69 6.74 6.59
CA LEU A 463 40.98 7.33 6.22
C LEU A 463 42.03 7.14 7.31
#